data_AF-A0A519E8G9-F1
#
_entry.id   AF-A0A519E8G9-F1
#
_cell.length_a   1.000
_cell.length_b   1.000
_cell.length_c   1.000
_cell.angle_alpha   90.00
_cell.angle_beta   90.00
_cell.angle_gamma   90.00
#
_symmetry.space_group_name_H-M   'P 1'
#
loop_
_entity.id
_entity.type
_entity.pdbx_description
1 polymer ?
#
loop_
_entity_poly.entity_id
_entity_poly.type
_entity_poly.pdbx_seq_one_letter_code
_entity_poly.pdbx_strand_id
1 'polypeptide(L)'
;NSTASIVTESKVSATRDEATAKTVTQLTAAVSDNVAQVTDLRQVVTNNQSSTATSISQLTATVNNVSAANAQNGTAIQQNTASIQQTASAVANTNGKLSAIWSVKMELTSNGTPYAAGFGLGLEGGASGTTSSFVVRADTFAVMNTNTQSPETFFAITGGQTFMRSSFIQDGTITNAKIGSYISSTNYIAGQSGWILNKDGTLEINGAVAGGGRLVITNRSVRVYDANNVKRVQLGDLTE
;
A
#
# COMPACT_ATOMS: atom_id res chain seq x y z
N ASN A 1 -18.30 3.31 38.31
CA ASN A 1 -18.63 1.88 38.48
C ASN A 1 -17.91 1.07 37.43
N SER A 2 -17.31 -0.05 37.81
CA SER A 2 -16.57 -0.95 36.91
C SER A 2 -17.38 -2.22 36.69
N THR A 3 -17.45 -2.70 35.44
CA THR A 3 -18.16 -3.92 35.06
C THR A 3 -17.32 -4.74 34.08
N ALA A 4 -17.42 -6.06 34.15
CA ALA A 4 -16.84 -6.95 33.15
C ALA A 4 -17.80 -8.10 32.88
N SER A 5 -17.88 -8.54 31.64
CA SER A 5 -18.75 -9.64 31.22
C SER A 5 -18.16 -10.42 30.06
N ILE A 6 -18.48 -11.71 30.01
CA ILE A 6 -18.28 -12.57 28.85
C ILE A 6 -19.62 -13.12 28.41
N VAL A 7 -19.90 -13.05 27.11
CA VAL A 7 -21.07 -13.62 26.48
C VAL A 7 -20.60 -14.60 25.41
N THR A 8 -21.09 -15.82 25.46
CA THR A 8 -20.83 -16.84 24.43
C THR A 8 -22.15 -17.38 23.93
N GLU A 9 -22.39 -17.27 22.64
CA GLU A 9 -23.50 -17.89 21.94
C GLU A 9 -22.97 -18.95 20.99
N SER A 10 -23.49 -20.17 21.07
CA SER A 10 -23.18 -21.24 20.13
C SER A 10 -24.47 -21.81 19.57
N LYS A 11 -24.52 -21.99 18.25
CA LYS A 11 -25.66 -22.55 17.53
C LYS A 11 -25.18 -23.57 16.52
N VAL A 12 -25.82 -24.73 16.54
CA VAL A 12 -25.71 -25.75 15.49
C VAL A 12 -27.10 -26.00 14.93
N SER A 13 -27.20 -26.17 13.62
CA SER A 13 -28.46 -26.54 12.97
C SER A 13 -28.16 -27.36 11.72
N ALA A 14 -28.96 -28.39 11.50
CA ALA A 14 -28.90 -29.19 10.29
C ALA A 14 -30.31 -29.38 9.74
N THR A 15 -30.43 -29.28 8.42
CA THR A 15 -31.62 -29.63 7.64
C THR A 15 -31.24 -30.73 6.65
N ARG A 16 -32.16 -31.11 5.74
CA ARG A 16 -31.87 -32.09 4.69
C ARG A 16 -30.71 -31.68 3.78
N ASP A 17 -30.56 -30.37 3.51
CA ASP A 17 -29.63 -29.86 2.49
C ASP A 17 -28.57 -28.88 3.04
N GLU A 18 -28.57 -28.58 4.33
CA GLU A 18 -27.66 -27.59 4.92
C GLU A 18 -27.31 -27.93 6.36
N ALA A 19 -26.03 -27.81 6.70
CA ALA A 19 -25.49 -27.88 8.06
C ALA A 19 -24.74 -26.58 8.38
N THR A 20 -25.04 -26.00 9.54
CA THR A 20 -24.42 -24.78 10.05
C THR A 20 -23.92 -24.99 11.47
N ALA A 21 -22.71 -24.51 11.75
CA ALA A 21 -22.22 -24.31 13.12
C ALA A 21 -21.69 -22.89 13.26
N LYS A 22 -22.10 -22.19 14.32
CA LYS A 22 -21.75 -20.80 14.60
C LYS A 22 -21.42 -20.64 16.08
N THR A 23 -20.39 -19.87 16.36
CA THR A 23 -20.09 -19.37 17.70
C THR A 23 -19.81 -17.87 17.65
N VAL A 24 -20.30 -17.14 18.64
CA VAL A 24 -19.98 -15.74 18.90
C VAL A 24 -19.52 -15.64 20.35
N THR A 25 -18.31 -15.12 20.57
CA THR A 25 -17.80 -14.80 21.90
C THR A 25 -17.58 -13.30 21.99
N GLN A 26 -18.11 -12.65 23.01
CA GLN A 26 -17.95 -11.24 23.28
C GLN A 26 -17.42 -11.03 24.70
N LEU A 27 -16.28 -10.35 24.81
CA LEU A 27 -15.70 -9.91 26.08
C LEU A 27 -15.93 -8.42 26.17
N THR A 28 -16.48 -7.95 27.30
CA THR A 28 -16.69 -6.52 27.55
C THR A 28 -16.13 -6.17 28.92
N ALA A 29 -15.34 -5.10 28.98
CA ALA A 29 -14.89 -4.48 30.22
C ALA A 29 -15.19 -2.98 30.15
N ALA A 30 -15.79 -2.44 31.20
CA ALA A 30 -16.14 -1.03 31.27
C ALA A 30 -15.82 -0.43 32.64
N VAL A 31 -15.38 0.82 32.64
CA VAL A 31 -15.21 1.64 33.85
C VAL A 31 -15.80 3.00 33.58
N SER A 32 -16.90 3.32 34.27
CA SER A 32 -17.74 4.47 33.95
C SER A 32 -18.15 4.41 32.48
N ASP A 33 -17.64 5.32 31.66
CA ASP A 33 -17.97 5.42 30.25
C ASP A 33 -16.93 4.81 29.30
N ASN A 34 -15.77 4.41 29.83
CA ASN A 34 -14.73 3.78 29.03
C ASN A 34 -15.09 2.31 28.82
N VAL A 35 -15.09 1.85 27.57
CA VAL A 35 -15.49 0.49 27.19
C VAL A 35 -14.44 -0.14 26.29
N ALA A 36 -13.98 -1.33 26.64
CA ALA A 36 -13.21 -2.19 25.76
C ALA A 36 -14.02 -3.45 25.44
N GLN A 37 -14.03 -3.83 24.17
CA GLN A 37 -14.79 -4.97 23.68
C GLN A 37 -13.95 -5.79 22.69
N VAL A 38 -14.02 -7.12 22.84
CA VAL A 38 -13.54 -8.08 21.84
C VAL A 38 -14.73 -8.92 21.40
N THR A 39 -14.90 -9.13 20.11
CA THR A 39 -15.95 -9.96 19.52
C THR A 39 -15.35 -10.90 18.49
N ASP A 40 -15.46 -12.20 18.73
CA ASP A 40 -15.03 -13.24 17.81
C ASP A 40 -16.25 -14.01 17.31
N LEU A 41 -16.51 -13.92 16.01
CA LEU A 41 -17.51 -14.73 15.31
C LEU A 41 -16.79 -15.78 14.47
N ARG A 42 -17.22 -17.04 14.61
CA ARG A 42 -16.80 -18.14 13.74
C ARG A 42 -18.05 -18.83 13.21
N GLN A 43 -18.11 -19.04 11.90
CA GLN A 43 -19.24 -19.69 11.27
C GLN A 43 -18.75 -20.62 10.17
N VAL A 44 -19.32 -21.83 10.14
CA VAL A 44 -19.19 -22.76 9.02
C VAL A 44 -20.58 -23.11 8.52
N VAL A 45 -20.75 -23.12 7.21
CA VAL A 45 -21.98 -23.48 6.52
C VAL A 45 -21.63 -24.40 5.38
N THR A 46 -22.26 -25.56 5.33
CA THR A 46 -22.14 -26.48 4.20
C THR A 46 -23.53 -26.86 3.72
N ASN A 47 -23.74 -26.78 2.41
CA ASN A 47 -24.94 -27.26 1.72
C ASN A 47 -24.54 -28.08 0.48
N ASN A 48 -25.54 -28.58 -0.25
CA ASN A 48 -25.32 -29.41 -1.44
C ASN A 48 -24.48 -28.73 -2.54
N GLN A 49 -24.33 -27.41 -2.50
CA GLN A 49 -23.67 -26.62 -3.53
C GLN A 49 -22.35 -26.01 -3.07
N SER A 50 -22.13 -25.83 -1.76
CA SER A 50 -21.00 -25.06 -1.24
C SER A 50 -20.66 -25.35 0.22
N SER A 51 -19.39 -25.16 0.56
CA SER A 51 -18.86 -25.09 1.91
C SER A 51 -18.20 -23.74 2.13
N THR A 52 -18.61 -23.04 3.17
CA THR A 52 -18.09 -21.73 3.56
C THR A 52 -17.62 -21.77 5.01
N ALA A 53 -16.43 -21.24 5.27
CA ALA A 53 -15.92 -21.00 6.60
C ALA A 53 -15.57 -19.51 6.73
N THR A 54 -16.11 -18.83 7.74
CA THR A 54 -15.89 -17.41 7.99
C THR A 54 -15.48 -17.19 9.44
N SER A 55 -14.46 -16.36 9.65
CA SER A 55 -14.12 -15.85 10.97
C SER A 55 -14.00 -14.33 10.93
N ILE A 56 -14.64 -13.66 11.88
CA ILE A 56 -14.53 -12.22 12.08
C ILE A 56 -14.06 -11.99 13.51
N SER A 57 -12.96 -11.27 13.68
CA SER A 57 -12.49 -10.80 14.98
C SER A 57 -12.55 -9.28 15.00
N GLN A 58 -13.25 -8.70 15.97
CA GLN A 58 -13.39 -7.27 16.14
C GLN A 58 -12.94 -6.85 17.53
N LEU A 59 -12.00 -5.92 17.60
CA LEU A 59 -11.52 -5.29 18.82
C LEU A 59 -11.95 -3.84 18.79
N THR A 60 -12.54 -3.33 19.86
CA THR A 60 -12.96 -1.93 19.99
C THR A 60 -12.57 -1.40 21.37
N ALA A 61 -11.97 -0.22 21.41
CA ALA A 61 -11.70 0.52 22.63
C ALA A 61 -12.28 1.92 22.49
N THR A 62 -13.14 2.30 23.43
CA THR A 62 -13.85 3.57 23.44
C THR A 62 -13.58 4.28 24.75
N VAL A 63 -13.19 5.54 24.67
CA VAL A 63 -13.07 6.42 25.84
C VAL A 63 -13.92 7.65 25.64
N ASN A 64 -14.66 8.01 26.67
CA ASN A 64 -15.36 9.30 26.70
C ASN A 64 -14.40 10.33 27.28
N ASN A 65 -14.09 11.35 26.49
CA ASN A 65 -13.28 12.46 26.96
C ASN A 65 -14.21 13.50 27.60
N VAL A 66 -14.51 13.33 28.89
CA VAL A 66 -15.21 14.35 29.67
C VAL A 66 -14.19 15.43 30.00
N SER A 67 -14.06 16.44 29.15
CA SER A 67 -13.40 17.68 29.59
C SER A 67 -14.28 18.27 30.70
N ALA A 68 -13.69 18.56 31.86
CA ALA A 68 -14.41 19.09 33.02
C ALA A 68 -15.22 20.38 32.71
N ALA A 69 -14.87 21.08 31.61
CA ALA A 69 -15.59 22.23 31.09
C ALA A 69 -16.94 21.89 30.39
N ASN A 70 -17.08 20.69 29.80
CA ASN A 70 -18.32 20.29 29.09
C ASN A 70 -19.39 19.72 30.02
N ALA A 71 -19.02 19.25 31.22
CA ALA A 71 -19.96 18.68 32.19
C ALA A 71 -20.96 19.71 32.74
N GLN A 72 -20.61 21.00 32.71
CA GLN A 72 -21.45 22.08 33.25
C GLN A 72 -22.46 22.65 32.24
N ASN A 73 -22.37 22.32 30.95
CA ASN A 73 -23.15 23.00 29.90
C ASN A 73 -23.95 22.06 28.97
N GLY A 74 -24.03 20.75 29.26
CA GLY A 74 -24.81 19.79 28.46
C GLY A 74 -24.32 19.60 27.02
N THR A 75 -23.12 20.09 26.69
CA THR A 75 -22.54 20.06 25.34
C THR A 75 -21.77 18.76 25.10
N ALA A 76 -22.23 18.00 24.10
CA ALA A 76 -21.62 16.83 23.44
C ALA A 76 -20.44 16.16 24.16
N ILE A 77 -20.70 14.96 24.68
CA ILE A 77 -19.66 14.01 25.09
C ILE A 77 -18.81 13.68 23.85
N GLN A 78 -17.53 14.06 23.87
CA GLN A 78 -16.61 13.70 22.80
C GLN A 78 -16.13 12.27 23.03
N GLN A 79 -16.56 11.37 22.16
CA GLN A 79 -16.19 9.95 22.20
C GLN A 79 -15.04 9.69 21.22
N ASN A 80 -13.97 9.09 21.73
CA ASN A 80 -12.87 8.59 20.91
C ASN A 80 -12.93 7.07 20.88
N THR A 81 -12.97 6.50 19.67
CA THR A 81 -13.06 5.06 19.46
C THR A 81 -11.93 4.60 18.55
N ALA A 82 -11.23 3.55 18.96
CA ALA A 82 -10.31 2.80 18.11
C ALA A 82 -10.86 1.40 17.89
N SER A 83 -10.87 0.93 16.65
CA SER A 83 -11.30 -0.42 16.32
C SER A 83 -10.43 -1.10 15.29
N ILE A 84 -10.34 -2.42 15.39
CA ILE A 84 -9.69 -3.32 14.43
C ILE A 84 -10.68 -4.43 14.12
N GLN A 85 -10.93 -4.68 12.84
CA GLN A 85 -11.70 -5.81 12.35
C GLN A 85 -10.84 -6.64 11.41
N GLN A 86 -10.70 -7.93 11.72
CA GLN A 86 -10.09 -8.92 10.85
C GLN A 86 -11.18 -9.85 10.33
N THR A 87 -11.22 -10.04 9.01
CA THR A 87 -12.17 -10.95 8.35
C THR A 87 -11.40 -11.97 7.55
N ALA A 88 -11.65 -13.25 7.80
CA ALA A 88 -11.18 -14.35 6.98
C ALA A 88 -12.38 -15.16 6.46
N SER A 89 -12.37 -15.52 5.19
CA SER A 89 -13.41 -16.35 4.58
C SER A 89 -12.81 -17.30 3.56
N ALA A 90 -13.24 -18.56 3.58
CA ALA A 90 -12.93 -19.56 2.58
C ALA A 90 -14.22 -20.16 2.05
N VAL A 91 -14.37 -20.21 0.73
CA VAL A 91 -15.55 -20.75 0.04
C VAL A 91 -15.08 -21.78 -0.98
N ALA A 92 -15.70 -22.94 -0.97
CA ALA A 92 -15.59 -23.95 -2.01
C ALA A 92 -16.98 -24.29 -2.51
N ASN A 93 -17.20 -24.27 -3.83
CA ASN A 93 -18.48 -24.67 -4.40
C ASN A 93 -18.34 -25.81 -5.41
N THR A 94 -19.45 -26.51 -5.69
CA THR A 94 -19.49 -27.65 -6.60
C THR A 94 -19.37 -27.25 -8.08
N ASN A 95 -19.47 -25.95 -8.39
CA ASN A 95 -19.21 -25.41 -9.73
C ASN A 95 -17.72 -25.13 -9.97
N GLY A 96 -16.83 -25.55 -9.05
CA GLY A 96 -15.37 -25.37 -9.17
C GLY A 96 -14.86 -23.98 -8.81
N LYS A 97 -15.73 -23.06 -8.35
CA LYS A 97 -15.31 -21.76 -7.80
C LYS A 97 -14.80 -21.97 -6.38
N LEU A 98 -13.55 -21.56 -6.19
CA LEU A 98 -12.88 -21.50 -4.90
C LEU A 98 -12.56 -20.05 -4.60
N SER A 99 -12.72 -19.60 -3.35
CA SER A 99 -12.22 -18.28 -2.97
C SER A 99 -11.71 -18.28 -1.53
N ALA A 100 -10.67 -17.48 -1.30
CA ALA A 100 -10.14 -17.21 0.02
C ALA A 100 -9.90 -15.71 0.14
N ILE A 101 -10.42 -15.10 1.21
CA ILE A 101 -10.25 -13.68 1.50
C ILE A 101 -9.71 -13.56 2.92
N TRP A 102 -8.73 -12.68 3.10
CA TRP A 102 -8.29 -12.22 4.40
C TRP A 102 -8.11 -10.70 4.37
N SER A 103 -8.68 -9.99 5.33
CA SER A 103 -8.58 -8.52 5.37
C SER A 103 -8.50 -8.02 6.80
N VAL A 104 -7.84 -6.86 6.94
CA VAL A 104 -7.75 -6.11 8.19
C VAL A 104 -8.22 -4.69 7.91
N LYS A 105 -9.22 -4.22 8.66
CA LYS A 105 -9.66 -2.84 8.69
C LYS A 105 -9.38 -2.27 10.08
N MET A 106 -8.73 -1.13 10.13
CA MET A 106 -8.52 -0.32 11.34
C MET A 106 -9.28 0.98 11.18
N GLU A 107 -9.92 1.44 12.24
CA GLU A 107 -10.70 2.68 12.24
C GLU A 107 -10.49 3.43 13.55
N LEU A 108 -10.16 4.71 13.43
CA LEU A 108 -10.08 5.66 14.52
C LEU A 108 -11.19 6.69 14.31
N THR A 109 -12.08 6.83 15.29
CA THR A 109 -13.09 7.88 15.31
C THR A 109 -12.73 8.85 16.40
N SER A 110 -12.46 10.10 16.03
CA SER A 110 -12.31 11.20 16.98
C SER A 110 -13.35 12.26 16.67
N ASN A 111 -14.08 12.70 17.69
CA ASN A 111 -15.15 13.70 17.56
C ASN A 111 -16.18 13.33 16.47
N GLY A 112 -16.53 12.04 16.39
CA GLY A 112 -17.49 11.51 15.41
C GLY A 112 -16.99 11.44 13.96
N THR A 113 -15.73 11.78 13.67
CA THR A 113 -15.17 11.66 12.31
C THR A 113 -14.33 10.37 12.21
N PRO A 114 -14.81 9.34 11.48
CA PRO A 114 -14.07 8.10 11.30
C PRO A 114 -12.95 8.29 10.27
N TYR A 115 -11.77 7.80 10.60
CA TYR A 115 -10.62 7.67 9.73
C TYR A 115 -10.18 6.21 9.73
N ALA A 116 -10.08 5.60 8.55
CA ALA A 116 -9.78 4.17 8.44
C ALA A 116 -8.55 3.91 7.56
N ALA A 117 -7.83 2.84 7.89
CA ALA A 117 -6.79 2.26 7.07
C ALA A 117 -6.93 0.73 7.07
N GLY A 118 -6.41 0.04 6.07
CA GLY A 118 -6.53 -1.40 6.02
C GLY A 118 -5.92 -2.02 4.78
N PHE A 119 -5.91 -3.34 4.74
CA PHE A 119 -5.47 -4.10 3.59
C PHE A 119 -6.26 -5.40 3.46
N GLY A 120 -6.25 -5.99 2.27
CA GLY A 120 -6.93 -7.26 2.00
C GLY A 120 -6.20 -8.09 0.95
N LEU A 121 -6.14 -9.39 1.18
CA LEU A 121 -5.73 -10.42 0.25
C LEU A 121 -6.96 -11.17 -0.24
N GLY A 122 -7.04 -11.41 -1.53
CA GLY A 122 -8.09 -12.21 -2.15
C GLY A 122 -7.51 -13.18 -3.16
N LEU A 123 -7.94 -14.44 -3.08
CA LEU A 123 -7.74 -15.46 -4.11
C LEU A 123 -9.11 -15.89 -4.61
N GLU A 124 -9.31 -15.87 -5.92
CA GLU A 124 -10.52 -16.39 -6.56
C GLU A 124 -10.11 -17.33 -7.71
N GLY A 125 -10.53 -18.58 -7.61
CA GLY A 125 -10.43 -19.58 -8.67
C GLY A 125 -11.66 -19.56 -9.55
N GLY A 126 -11.46 -19.65 -10.86
CA GLY A 126 -12.50 -19.79 -11.86
C GLY A 126 -12.03 -20.55 -13.10
N ALA A 127 -12.89 -20.66 -14.11
CA ALA A 127 -12.60 -21.41 -15.34
C ALA A 127 -11.36 -20.91 -16.11
N SER A 128 -11.00 -19.64 -15.95
CA SER A 128 -9.81 -19.01 -16.55
C SER A 128 -8.54 -19.11 -15.70
N GLY A 129 -8.56 -19.84 -14.58
CA GLY A 129 -7.45 -19.97 -13.64
C GLY A 129 -7.69 -19.24 -12.31
N THR A 130 -6.63 -19.13 -11.51
CA THR A 130 -6.68 -18.46 -10.20
C THR A 130 -6.23 -17.01 -10.33
N THR A 131 -7.05 -16.09 -9.85
CA THR A 131 -6.71 -14.67 -9.71
C THR A 131 -6.33 -14.39 -8.26
N SER A 132 -5.31 -13.56 -8.05
CA SER A 132 -4.89 -13.11 -6.72
C SER A 132 -4.81 -11.59 -6.68
N SER A 133 -5.13 -11.01 -5.53
CA SER A 133 -5.09 -9.56 -5.31
C SER A 133 -4.58 -9.23 -3.92
N PHE A 134 -3.81 -8.14 -3.83
CA PHE A 134 -3.46 -7.48 -2.58
C PHE A 134 -3.82 -6.00 -2.70
N VAL A 135 -4.74 -5.56 -1.87
CA VAL A 135 -5.28 -4.18 -1.90
C VAL A 135 -4.96 -3.51 -0.58
N VAL A 136 -4.44 -2.28 -0.63
CA VAL A 136 -4.08 -1.48 0.54
C VAL A 136 -4.79 -0.14 0.45
N ARG A 137 -5.38 0.30 1.56
CA ARG A 137 -5.95 1.65 1.74
C ARG A 137 -5.26 2.32 2.92
N ALA A 138 -4.42 3.30 2.64
CA ALA A 138 -3.70 4.11 3.63
C ALA A 138 -3.24 5.44 2.99
N ASP A 139 -3.01 6.47 3.81
CA ASP A 139 -2.40 7.72 3.35
C ASP A 139 -0.91 7.55 3.01
N THR A 140 -0.24 6.61 3.69
CA THR A 140 1.15 6.26 3.45
C THR A 140 1.34 4.75 3.56
N PHE A 141 1.85 4.15 2.49
CA PHE A 141 2.34 2.75 2.49
C PHE A 141 3.84 2.78 2.24
N ALA A 142 4.65 2.26 3.18
CA ALA A 142 6.10 2.34 3.08
C ALA A 142 6.80 1.04 3.52
N VAL A 143 7.87 0.69 2.79
CA VAL A 143 8.80 -0.39 3.13
C VAL A 143 10.05 0.24 3.72
N MET A 144 10.34 -0.08 4.98
CA MET A 144 11.34 0.61 5.79
C MET A 144 12.25 -0.38 6.52
N ASN A 145 13.51 0.01 6.73
CA ASN A 145 14.40 -0.64 7.69
C ASN A 145 14.36 0.16 9.01
N THR A 146 14.04 -0.50 10.12
CA THR A 146 13.90 0.11 11.45
C THR A 146 15.12 -0.10 12.35
N ASN A 147 16.30 -0.35 11.79
CA ASN A 147 17.54 -0.42 12.58
C ASN A 147 17.71 0.87 13.41
N THR A 148 18.01 0.70 14.70
CA THR A 148 17.79 1.67 15.80
C THR A 148 18.51 3.01 15.69
N GLN A 149 19.41 3.19 14.73
CA GLN A 149 20.23 4.40 14.61
C GLN A 149 19.84 5.32 13.44
N SER A 150 19.09 4.83 12.44
CA SER A 150 18.56 5.64 11.33
C SER A 150 17.53 4.84 10.53
N PRO A 151 16.21 5.07 10.74
CA PRO A 151 15.19 4.46 9.91
C PRO A 151 15.37 4.89 8.44
N GLU A 152 15.42 3.92 7.53
CA GLU A 152 15.50 4.19 6.09
C GLU A 152 14.23 3.71 5.38
N THR A 153 13.68 4.53 4.48
CA THR A 153 12.56 4.16 3.62
C THR A 153 13.06 3.84 2.21
N PHE A 154 12.77 2.62 1.73
CA PHE A 154 13.20 2.17 0.39
C PHE A 154 12.14 2.41 -0.68
N PHE A 155 10.87 2.26 -0.29
CA PHE A 155 9.70 2.44 -1.13
C PHE A 155 8.61 3.12 -0.30
N ALA A 156 7.96 4.14 -0.83
CA ALA A 156 6.78 4.74 -0.21
C ALA A 156 5.77 5.22 -1.26
N ILE A 157 4.48 5.05 -0.96
CA ILE A 157 3.38 5.70 -1.67
C ILE A 157 2.76 6.68 -0.68
N THR A 158 2.85 7.97 -0.94
CA THR A 158 2.32 9.03 -0.08
C THR A 158 2.05 10.29 -0.89
N GLY A 159 1.05 11.09 -0.51
CA GLY A 159 0.69 12.34 -1.21
C GLY A 159 0.38 12.15 -2.71
N GLY A 160 -0.10 10.96 -3.11
CA GLY A 160 -0.36 10.62 -4.51
C GLY A 160 0.90 10.33 -5.35
N GLN A 161 2.06 10.20 -4.73
CA GLN A 161 3.33 9.93 -5.41
C GLN A 161 4.01 8.67 -4.87
N THR A 162 4.75 7.99 -5.75
CA THR A 162 5.62 6.88 -5.38
C THR A 162 7.06 7.35 -5.29
N PHE A 163 7.70 7.09 -4.16
CA PHE A 163 9.11 7.37 -3.90
C PHE A 163 9.88 6.06 -3.83
N MET A 164 11.01 6.00 -4.54
CA MET A 164 11.92 4.88 -4.54
C MET A 164 13.35 5.39 -4.39
N ARG A 165 14.09 4.90 -3.39
CA ARG A 165 15.46 5.37 -3.13
C ARG A 165 16.47 4.82 -4.15
N SER A 166 16.41 3.52 -4.40
CA SER A 166 17.25 2.82 -5.39
C SER A 166 16.54 1.54 -5.83
N SER A 167 16.56 1.23 -7.12
CA SER A 167 15.92 0.04 -7.68
C SER A 167 16.88 -0.72 -8.61
N PHE A 168 17.00 -2.03 -8.43
CA PHE A 168 17.59 -2.92 -9.42
C PHE A 168 16.46 -3.52 -10.26
N ILE A 169 16.40 -3.17 -11.54
CA ILE A 169 15.35 -3.59 -12.46
C ILE A 169 15.99 -4.49 -13.50
N GLN A 170 15.56 -5.75 -13.56
CA GLN A 170 16.05 -6.68 -14.58
C GLN A 170 15.60 -6.24 -15.98
N ASP A 171 14.29 -6.07 -16.17
CA ASP A 171 13.69 -5.61 -17.42
C ASP A 171 12.69 -4.49 -17.15
N GLY A 172 12.96 -3.29 -17.70
CA GLY A 172 12.11 -2.11 -17.52
C GLY A 172 11.44 -1.69 -18.83
N THR A 173 10.11 -1.62 -18.84
CA THR A 173 9.33 -1.05 -19.95
C THR A 173 8.58 0.18 -19.45
N ILE A 174 8.80 1.33 -20.09
CA ILE A 174 8.09 2.58 -19.79
C ILE A 174 7.44 3.07 -21.08
N THR A 175 6.11 3.13 -21.13
CA THR A 175 5.41 3.62 -22.33
C THR A 175 5.73 5.09 -22.58
N ASN A 176 5.69 5.94 -21.54
CA ASN A 176 6.05 7.35 -21.60
C ASN A 176 6.63 7.80 -20.25
N ALA A 177 7.74 8.55 -20.26
CA ALA A 177 8.36 9.13 -19.06
C ALA A 177 8.41 10.66 -19.15
N LYS A 178 7.99 11.37 -18.08
CA LYS A 178 8.23 12.81 -17.94
C LYS A 178 9.47 13.02 -17.06
N ILE A 179 10.50 13.62 -17.62
CA ILE A 179 11.78 13.82 -16.94
C ILE A 179 11.85 15.25 -16.39
N GLY A 180 11.95 15.39 -15.08
CA GLY A 180 12.00 16.70 -14.41
C GLY A 180 13.36 17.40 -14.46
N SER A 181 14.44 16.68 -14.76
CA SER A 181 15.79 17.25 -14.85
C SER A 181 16.61 16.57 -15.94
N TYR A 182 17.11 15.36 -15.72
CA TYR A 182 17.89 14.63 -16.71
C TYR A 182 17.84 13.12 -16.46
N ILE A 183 18.28 12.34 -17.44
CA ILE A 183 18.71 10.94 -17.28
C ILE A 183 20.19 10.91 -17.62
N SER A 184 21.02 10.27 -16.80
CA SER A 184 22.46 10.17 -17.05
C SER A 184 23.03 8.82 -16.66
N SER A 185 24.17 8.46 -17.23
CA SER A 185 25.01 7.40 -16.67
C SER A 185 25.61 7.82 -15.34
N THR A 186 25.96 6.84 -14.49
CA THR A 186 26.58 7.08 -13.18
C THR A 186 28.00 7.63 -13.28
N ASN A 187 28.68 7.44 -14.40
CA ASN A 187 30.04 7.92 -14.69
C ASN A 187 30.08 9.16 -15.58
N TYR A 188 28.96 9.89 -15.73
CA TYR A 188 28.92 11.08 -16.58
C TYR A 188 29.82 12.18 -16.02
N ILE A 189 30.75 12.64 -16.87
CA ILE A 189 31.59 13.81 -16.65
C ILE A 189 31.54 14.61 -17.95
N ALA A 190 31.09 15.86 -17.87
CA ALA A 190 30.91 16.73 -19.02
C ALA A 190 32.18 16.80 -19.88
N GLY A 191 32.01 16.51 -21.17
CA GLY A 191 33.01 16.46 -22.20
C GLY A 191 34.04 15.33 -22.10
N GLN A 192 33.91 14.39 -21.15
CA GLN A 192 34.94 13.39 -20.86
C GLN A 192 34.43 11.95 -20.93
N SER A 193 33.38 11.61 -20.16
CA SER A 193 32.89 10.23 -20.06
C SER A 193 31.38 10.17 -19.82
N GLY A 194 30.79 9.02 -20.12
CA GLY A 194 29.38 8.75 -19.88
C GLY A 194 28.42 9.51 -20.80
N TRP A 195 27.15 9.55 -20.43
CA TRP A 195 26.10 10.23 -21.21
C TRP A 195 25.08 10.92 -20.33
N ILE A 196 24.43 11.95 -20.86
CA ILE A 196 23.32 12.66 -20.23
C ILE A 196 22.30 13.10 -21.28
N LEU A 197 21.02 13.00 -20.93
CA LEU A 197 19.89 13.59 -21.64
C LEU A 197 19.21 14.58 -20.70
N ASN A 198 19.32 15.88 -21.00
CA ASN A 198 18.76 16.96 -20.21
C ASN A 198 17.33 17.31 -20.65
N LYS A 199 16.53 17.84 -19.71
CA LYS A 199 15.17 18.34 -19.96
C LYS A 199 15.11 19.49 -20.97
N ASP A 200 16.23 20.18 -21.20
CA ASP A 200 16.32 21.28 -22.15
C ASP A 200 16.54 20.81 -23.61
N GLY A 201 16.63 19.49 -23.82
CA GLY A 201 16.86 18.86 -25.12
C GLY A 201 18.33 18.57 -25.42
N THR A 202 19.27 18.94 -24.53
CA THR A 202 20.68 18.62 -24.72
C THR A 202 20.96 17.14 -24.48
N LEU A 203 21.51 16.46 -25.48
CA LEU A 203 22.01 15.08 -25.37
C LEU A 203 23.52 15.08 -25.58
N GLU A 204 24.26 14.54 -24.63
CA GLU A 204 25.69 14.35 -24.72
C GLU A 204 26.04 12.87 -24.52
N ILE A 205 26.86 12.34 -25.43
CA ILE A 205 27.39 10.98 -25.37
C ILE A 205 28.91 11.08 -25.54
N ASN A 206 29.65 10.72 -24.49
CA ASN A 206 31.10 10.68 -24.49
C ASN A 206 31.61 9.23 -24.58
N GLY A 207 32.85 9.07 -25.01
CA GLY A 207 33.54 7.79 -24.96
C GLY A 207 33.59 7.20 -23.54
N ALA A 208 33.77 5.88 -23.46
CA ALA A 208 33.82 5.15 -22.19
C ALA A 208 35.02 5.54 -21.30
N VAL A 209 36.05 6.18 -21.89
CA VAL A 209 37.26 6.66 -21.23
C VAL A 209 37.57 8.09 -21.68
N ALA A 210 38.30 8.83 -20.86
CA ALA A 210 38.78 10.16 -21.20
C ALA A 210 39.62 10.13 -22.49
N GLY A 211 39.38 11.09 -23.39
CA GLY A 211 39.99 11.12 -24.72
C GLY A 211 39.30 10.24 -25.77
N GLY A 212 38.12 9.67 -25.47
CA GLY A 212 37.24 9.11 -26.49
C GLY A 212 36.55 10.21 -27.32
N GLY A 213 36.02 9.84 -28.48
CA GLY A 213 35.17 10.75 -29.26
C GLY A 213 33.89 11.13 -28.51
N ARG A 214 33.25 12.23 -28.95
CA ARG A 214 32.05 12.80 -28.30
C ARG A 214 30.98 13.17 -29.32
N LEU A 215 29.72 12.96 -28.96
CA LEU A 215 28.53 13.49 -29.65
C LEU A 215 27.81 14.47 -28.73
N VAL A 216 27.46 15.64 -29.26
CA VAL A 216 26.64 16.65 -28.57
C VAL A 216 25.49 17.06 -29.48
N ILE A 217 24.27 16.97 -28.99
CA ILE A 217 23.06 17.48 -29.62
C ILE A 217 22.50 18.59 -28.74
N THR A 218 22.20 19.73 -29.34
CA THR A 218 21.50 20.86 -28.71
C THR A 218 20.23 21.17 -29.51
N ASN A 219 19.47 22.18 -29.09
CA ASN A 219 18.38 22.73 -29.89
C ASN A 219 18.85 23.45 -31.17
N ARG A 220 20.16 23.67 -31.35
CA ARG A 220 20.75 24.40 -32.48
C ARG A 220 21.62 23.54 -33.38
N SER A 221 22.25 22.49 -32.85
CA SER A 221 23.21 21.69 -33.62
C SER A 221 23.38 20.24 -33.20
N VAL A 222 23.97 19.45 -34.10
CA VAL A 222 24.54 18.13 -33.83
C VAL A 222 26.03 18.18 -34.15
N ARG A 223 26.87 17.81 -33.18
CA ARG A 223 28.33 17.93 -33.24
C ARG A 223 29.00 16.63 -32.86
N VAL A 224 29.97 16.20 -33.67
CA VAL A 224 30.79 15.02 -33.40
C VAL A 224 32.26 15.42 -33.33
N TYR A 225 32.93 15.02 -32.25
CA TYR A 225 34.34 15.28 -31.98
C TYR A 225 35.13 13.97 -31.99
N ASP A 226 36.36 14.01 -32.50
CA ASP A 226 37.30 12.90 -32.37
C ASP A 226 37.98 12.88 -30.99
N ALA A 227 38.85 11.88 -30.78
CA ALA A 227 39.63 11.70 -29.55
C ALA A 227 40.54 12.88 -29.19
N ASN A 228 40.91 13.70 -30.18
CA ASN A 228 41.76 14.88 -30.00
C ASN A 228 40.93 16.15 -29.78
N ASN A 229 39.63 16.03 -29.48
CA ASN A 229 38.66 17.13 -29.38
C ASN A 229 38.52 17.95 -30.67
N VAL A 230 38.88 17.39 -31.83
CA VAL A 230 38.68 18.08 -33.12
C VAL A 230 37.26 17.80 -33.61
N LYS A 231 36.50 18.86 -33.88
CA LYS A 231 35.15 18.76 -34.44
C LYS A 231 35.24 18.21 -35.88
N ARG A 232 34.62 17.05 -36.10
CA ARG A 232 34.64 16.34 -37.40
C ARG A 232 33.32 16.51 -38.16
N VAL A 233 32.22 16.70 -37.44
CA VAL A 233 30.89 16.87 -38.02
C VAL A 233 30.17 18.00 -37.28
N GLN A 234 29.52 18.87 -38.05
CA GLN A 234 28.61 19.91 -37.58
C GLN A 234 27.37 19.90 -38.48
N LEU A 235 26.19 19.71 -37.89
CA LEU A 235 24.90 19.88 -38.54
C LEU A 235 24.11 20.97 -37.82
N GLY A 236 23.34 21.76 -38.55
CA GLY A 236 22.59 22.90 -37.99
C GLY A 236 23.44 24.17 -37.94
N ASP A 237 23.42 24.86 -36.81
CA ASP A 237 24.14 26.13 -36.63
C ASP A 237 25.66 25.97 -36.74
N LEU A 238 26.31 26.63 -37.70
CA LEU A 238 27.75 26.51 -37.94
C LEU A 238 28.60 27.43 -37.06
N THR A 239 27.96 28.27 -36.23
CA THR A 239 28.63 29.22 -35.34
C THR A 239 28.95 28.64 -33.96
N GLU A 240 28.40 27.46 -33.64
CA GLU A 240 28.66 26.70 -32.39
C GLU A 240 29.90 25.77 -32.43
#